data_AF-A0A803N2G3-F1
#
_entry.id   AF-A0A803N2G3-F1
#
_cell.length_a   1.000
_cell.length_b   1.000
_cell.length_c   1.000
_cell.angle_alpha   90.00
_cell.angle_beta   90.00
_cell.angle_gamma   90.00
#
_symmetry.space_group_name_H-M   'P 1'
#
loop_
_entity.id
_entity.type
_entity.pdbx_description
1 polymer ?
#
loop_
_entity_poly.entity_id
_entity_poly.type
_entity_poly.pdbx_seq_one_letter_code
_entity_poly.pdbx_strand_id
1 'polypeptide(L)'
;QFEERESNPFPSTTSSSNGGLPPPVLKKRKRYRKEYPGESKGITEEMRFVAMKLRNDKGSSKNDVSDNGDESDGSWEPSIEGFLKYLVDSKLVFETIERVVEVSNDVSYAYFRRTGLERSEGLAQDLEWFSQQGMAIPEPSNPGISYASYLKELAETSPPLFLSHFYNVYFSHIAAGQVIAKQVADKLLKERQLEFFNWDGDEQVFLQGIRETLNRLAEVGA
;
A
#
# COMPACT_ATOMS: atom_id res chain seq x y z
N GLN A 1 -39.33 -34.11 66.76
CA GLN A 1 -39.47 -34.58 68.15
C GLN A 1 -38.23 -35.40 68.47
N PHE A 2 -37.48 -34.94 69.50
CA PHE A 2 -36.39 -35.61 70.26
C PHE A 2 -35.12 -36.02 69.48
N GLU A 3 -33.91 -35.43 69.66
CA GLU A 3 -33.08 -35.14 70.86
C GLU A 3 -32.63 -36.45 71.56
N GLU A 4 -31.34 -36.81 71.72
CA GLU A 4 -30.28 -36.26 72.61
C GLU A 4 -28.88 -36.81 72.19
N ARG A 5 -27.79 -36.03 72.14
CA ARG A 5 -26.73 -35.74 73.17
C ARG A 5 -26.01 -37.00 73.72
N GLU A 6 -24.69 -37.14 73.70
CA GLU A 6 -23.64 -36.53 74.56
C GLU A 6 -22.28 -37.10 74.06
N SER A 7 -21.05 -36.59 74.23
CA SER A 7 -20.42 -35.69 75.21
C SER A 7 -19.01 -35.31 74.70
N ASN A 8 -18.53 -34.12 75.08
CA ASN A 8 -17.11 -33.68 74.98
C ASN A 8 -16.45 -33.90 76.36
N PRO A 9 -15.12 -34.10 76.46
CA PRO A 9 -14.26 -32.95 76.77
C PRO A 9 -12.83 -32.99 76.17
N PHE A 10 -12.33 -31.80 75.82
CA PHE A 10 -10.92 -31.46 75.58
C PHE A 10 -10.11 -31.51 76.91
N PRO A 11 -8.75 -31.66 76.93
CA PRO A 11 -7.91 -30.46 76.76
C PRO A 11 -6.48 -30.66 76.16
N SER A 12 -5.94 -29.50 75.75
CA SER A 12 -4.51 -29.09 75.78
C SER A 12 -3.56 -29.40 74.61
N THR A 13 -3.42 -28.35 73.78
CA THR A 13 -2.15 -27.63 73.47
C THR A 13 -0.98 -28.40 72.85
N THR A 14 -0.67 -28.09 71.59
CA THR A 14 0.68 -27.62 71.20
C THR A 14 0.62 -26.81 69.92
N SER A 15 1.26 -25.65 70.00
CA SER A 15 1.52 -24.67 68.96
C SER A 15 2.37 -25.23 67.82
N SER A 16 1.98 -24.95 66.58
CA SER A 16 2.94 -24.67 65.49
C SER A 16 2.24 -23.85 64.41
N SER A 17 2.50 -22.55 64.46
CA SER A 17 2.27 -21.59 63.39
C SER A 17 3.07 -22.00 62.15
N ASN A 18 2.39 -22.34 61.06
CA ASN A 18 2.99 -22.24 59.72
C ASN A 18 2.06 -21.39 58.84
N GLY A 19 2.37 -20.10 58.81
CA GLY A 19 1.81 -19.16 57.85
C GLY A 19 2.31 -19.51 56.46
N GLY A 20 1.55 -20.29 55.72
CA GLY A 20 1.71 -20.46 54.27
C GLY A 20 0.78 -19.49 53.56
N LEU A 21 1.33 -18.43 52.95
CA LEU A 21 0.58 -17.59 52.02
C LEU A 21 0.10 -18.45 50.83
N PRO A 22 -1.14 -18.28 50.33
CA PRO A 22 -1.58 -18.97 49.13
C PRO A 22 -0.68 -18.61 47.94
N PRO A 23 -0.39 -19.55 47.03
CA PRO A 23 0.47 -19.28 45.88
C PRO A 23 -0.11 -18.12 45.06
N PRO A 24 0.74 -17.20 44.58
CA PRO A 24 0.27 -16.03 43.84
C PRO A 24 -0.42 -16.51 42.56
N VAL A 25 -1.68 -16.13 42.39
CA VAL A 25 -2.41 -16.32 41.15
C VAL A 25 -1.66 -15.55 40.06
N LEU A 26 -0.89 -16.26 39.22
CA LEU A 26 -0.25 -15.69 38.04
C LEU A 26 -1.35 -15.27 37.07
N LYS A 27 -1.91 -14.08 37.27
CA LYS A 27 -2.72 -13.41 36.26
C LYS A 27 -1.79 -13.14 35.09
N LYS A 28 -1.78 -14.05 34.09
CA LYS A 28 -1.20 -13.78 32.78
C LYS A 28 -1.85 -12.50 32.30
N ARG A 29 -1.13 -11.38 32.41
CA ARG A 29 -1.55 -10.11 31.84
C ARG A 29 -1.71 -10.38 30.35
N LYS A 30 -2.95 -10.45 29.87
CA LYS A 30 -3.24 -10.41 28.44
C LYS A 30 -2.66 -9.07 27.96
N ARG A 31 -1.45 -9.09 27.42
CA ARG A 31 -0.89 -7.91 26.76
C ARG A 31 -1.70 -7.78 25.48
N TYR A 32 -2.63 -6.83 25.47
CA TYR A 32 -3.24 -6.41 24.21
C TYR A 32 -2.10 -5.95 23.31
N ARG A 33 -2.02 -6.54 22.11
CA ARG A 33 -1.07 -6.12 21.08
C ARG A 33 -1.33 -4.64 20.83
N LYS A 34 -0.26 -3.85 20.74
CA LYS A 34 -0.37 -2.45 20.34
C LYS A 34 -0.81 -2.44 18.87
N GLU A 35 -1.93 -1.80 18.59
CA GLU A 35 -2.41 -1.58 17.22
C GLU A 35 -1.33 -0.86 16.39
N TYR A 36 -1.19 -1.31 15.16
CA TYR A 36 -0.32 -0.69 14.17
C TYR A 36 -0.95 0.62 13.69
N PRO A 37 -0.14 1.61 13.28
CA PRO A 37 -0.67 2.85 12.74
C PRO A 37 -1.62 2.60 11.56
N GLY A 38 -2.85 3.12 11.64
CA GLY A 38 -3.87 2.96 10.60
C GLY A 38 -4.82 1.78 10.80
N GLU A 39 -4.49 0.82 11.68
CA GLU A 39 -5.27 -0.42 11.88
C GLU A 39 -6.72 -0.13 12.30
N SER A 40 -6.94 0.87 13.16
CA SER A 40 -8.27 1.29 13.60
C SER A 40 -9.10 2.03 12.55
N LYS A 41 -8.52 2.39 11.40
CA LYS A 41 -9.20 3.07 10.28
C LYS A 41 -9.47 2.15 9.09
N GLY A 42 -8.74 1.04 8.97
CA GLY A 42 -8.86 0.08 7.88
C GLY A 42 -7.56 -0.13 7.10
N ILE A 43 -7.54 -1.22 6.32
CA ILE A 43 -6.35 -1.72 5.63
C ILE A 43 -5.69 -0.66 4.72
N THR A 44 -6.48 0.22 4.10
CA THR A 44 -5.91 1.25 3.22
C THR A 44 -5.13 2.32 3.96
N GLU A 45 -5.49 2.60 5.21
CA GLU A 45 -4.70 3.49 6.06
C GLU A 45 -3.44 2.79 6.57
N GLU A 46 -3.51 1.52 6.95
CA GLU A 46 -2.32 0.74 7.26
C GLU A 46 -1.32 0.75 6.10
N MET A 47 -1.81 0.47 4.89
CA MET A 47 -1.02 0.52 3.66
C MET A 47 -0.43 1.92 3.42
N ARG A 48 -1.23 2.98 3.59
CA ARG A 48 -0.77 4.37 3.46
C ARG A 48 0.36 4.67 4.44
N PHE A 49 0.23 4.27 5.70
CA PHE A 49 1.27 4.47 6.71
C PHE A 49 2.56 3.74 6.34
N VAL A 50 2.48 2.49 5.91
CA VAL A 50 3.65 1.72 5.47
C VAL A 50 4.30 2.36 4.24
N ALA A 51 3.51 2.73 3.23
CA ALA A 51 4.01 3.36 2.01
C ALA A 51 4.70 4.71 2.30
N MET A 52 4.12 5.54 3.17
CA MET A 52 4.71 6.81 3.57
C MET A 52 5.97 6.61 4.41
N LYS A 53 6.00 5.62 5.31
CA LYS A 53 7.18 5.29 6.10
C LYS A 53 8.35 4.86 5.20
N LEU A 54 8.11 3.96 4.25
CA LEU A 54 9.15 3.50 3.32
C LEU A 54 9.72 4.63 2.44
N ARG A 55 8.91 5.63 2.09
CA ARG A 55 9.38 6.82 1.38
C ARG A 55 10.31 7.68 2.24
N ASN A 56 9.93 7.92 3.49
CA ASN A 56 10.74 8.71 4.41
C ASN A 56 12.03 7.98 4.81
N ASP A 57 11.97 6.66 5.00
CA ASP A 57 13.13 5.83 5.35
C ASP A 57 14.13 5.78 4.18
N LYS A 58 13.68 5.75 2.92
CA LYS A 58 14.55 5.88 1.73
C LYS A 58 15.14 7.28 1.56
N GLY A 59 14.44 8.34 2.01
CA GLY A 59 15.01 9.69 2.08
C GLY A 59 16.04 9.88 3.20
N SER A 60 16.01 9.02 4.23
CA SER A 60 16.91 9.03 5.38
C SER A 60 18.08 8.04 5.26
N SER A 61 17.95 6.99 4.45
CA SER A 61 18.93 5.92 4.32
C SER A 61 19.75 6.12 3.06
N LYS A 62 21.00 6.55 3.24
CA LYS A 62 22.04 6.44 2.21
C LYS A 62 22.01 5.03 1.59
N ASN A 63 22.06 5.01 0.27
CA ASN A 63 22.08 3.87 -0.63
C ASN A 63 22.85 2.65 -0.11
N ASP A 64 22.22 1.47 -0.15
CA ASP A 64 22.93 0.18 -0.23
C ASP A 64 22.34 -0.68 -1.35
N VAL A 65 22.10 -0.04 -2.50
CA VAL A 65 22.05 -0.72 -3.79
C VAL A 65 23.12 -0.06 -4.64
N SER A 66 24.20 -0.79 -4.85
CA SER A 66 25.30 -0.45 -5.72
C SER A 66 24.81 -0.27 -7.16
N ASP A 67 24.62 0.99 -7.56
CA ASP A 67 24.81 1.41 -8.94
C ASP A 67 25.73 2.62 -8.93
N ASN A 68 26.82 2.55 -9.69
CA ASN A 68 27.84 3.59 -9.76
C ASN A 68 27.24 4.82 -10.44
N GLY A 69 26.78 5.79 -9.66
CA GLY A 69 26.29 7.07 -10.13
C GLY A 69 26.45 8.13 -9.06
N ASP A 70 27.57 8.83 -9.15
CA ASP A 70 27.96 10.12 -8.54
C ASP A 70 27.08 10.70 -7.42
N GLU A 71 27.67 10.79 -6.23
CA GLU A 71 27.15 11.57 -5.11
C GLU A 71 27.14 13.06 -5.48
N SER A 72 25.95 13.59 -5.79
CA SER A 72 25.69 15.02 -5.61
C SER A 72 24.51 15.19 -4.65
N ASP A 73 24.65 16.15 -3.74
CA ASP A 73 23.56 16.83 -3.03
C ASP A 73 22.70 17.65 -4.01
N GLY A 74 22.37 17.04 -5.17
CA GLY A 74 21.90 17.69 -6.37
C GLY A 74 20.40 17.49 -6.54
N SER A 75 19.68 18.59 -6.73
CA SER A 75 18.31 18.55 -7.21
C SER A 75 18.22 17.64 -8.43
N TRP A 76 17.40 16.60 -8.38
CA TRP A 76 17.16 15.72 -9.53
C TRP A 76 16.81 16.53 -10.79
N GLU A 77 17.44 16.19 -11.90
CA GLU A 77 17.20 16.81 -13.20
C GLU A 77 16.57 15.80 -14.18
N PRO A 78 15.37 16.08 -14.71
CA PRO A 78 14.74 15.20 -15.68
C PRO A 78 15.43 15.31 -17.04
N SER A 79 15.55 14.18 -17.75
CA SER A 79 15.92 14.14 -19.17
C SER A 79 14.75 13.62 -20.01
N ILE A 80 14.64 14.05 -21.28
CA ILE A 80 13.58 13.55 -22.17
C ILE A 80 13.67 12.03 -22.36
N GLU A 81 14.87 11.49 -22.56
CA GLU A 81 15.05 10.05 -22.75
C GLU A 81 14.62 9.25 -21.52
N GLY A 82 15.05 9.67 -20.33
CA GLY A 82 14.67 9.03 -19.07
C GLY A 82 13.17 9.14 -18.81
N PHE A 83 12.58 10.28 -19.15
CA PHE A 83 11.15 10.51 -19.00
C PHE A 83 10.31 9.66 -19.97
N LEU A 84 10.72 9.52 -21.23
CA LEU A 84 10.04 8.64 -22.19
C LEU A 84 10.09 7.17 -21.74
N LYS A 85 11.24 6.69 -21.24
CA LYS A 85 11.34 5.34 -20.65
C LYS A 85 10.36 5.17 -19.49
N TYR A 86 10.31 6.15 -18.58
CA TYR A 86 9.37 6.17 -17.47
C TYR A 86 7.89 6.13 -17.92
N LEU A 87 7.51 6.92 -18.94
CA LEU A 87 6.15 6.92 -19.45
C LEU A 87 5.78 5.58 -20.10
N VAL A 88 6.67 5.00 -20.89
CA VAL A 88 6.44 3.70 -21.54
C VAL A 88 6.26 2.59 -20.51
N ASP A 89 7.14 2.53 -19.50
CA ASP A 89 7.03 1.56 -18.41
C ASP A 89 5.76 1.76 -17.59
N SER A 90 5.43 3.02 -17.27
CA SER A 90 4.21 3.36 -16.54
C SER A 90 2.98 2.93 -17.34
N LYS A 91 2.97 3.17 -18.66
CA LYS A 91 1.86 2.75 -19.54
C LYS A 91 1.65 1.25 -19.47
N LEU A 92 2.74 0.47 -19.58
CA LEU A 92 2.66 -0.99 -19.50
C LEU A 92 2.09 -1.46 -18.16
N VAL A 93 2.49 -0.83 -17.04
CA VAL A 93 1.99 -1.16 -15.71
C VAL A 93 0.50 -0.82 -15.56
N PHE A 94 0.09 0.40 -15.91
CA PHE A 94 -1.31 0.82 -15.83
C PHE A 94 -2.20 -0.02 -16.75
N GLU A 95 -1.80 -0.23 -18.00
CA GLU A 95 -2.54 -1.08 -18.95
C GLU A 95 -2.67 -2.52 -18.44
N THR A 96 -1.66 -3.04 -17.75
CA THR A 96 -1.72 -4.37 -17.15
C THR A 96 -2.74 -4.41 -16.00
N ILE A 97 -2.72 -3.43 -15.11
CA ILE A 97 -3.65 -3.32 -14.00
C ILE A 97 -5.09 -3.21 -14.53
N GLU A 98 -5.31 -2.29 -15.45
CA GLU A 98 -6.61 -1.99 -16.06
C GLU A 98 -7.17 -3.21 -16.80
N ARG A 99 -6.35 -3.91 -17.58
CA ARG A 99 -6.77 -5.13 -18.25
C ARG A 99 -7.14 -6.23 -17.26
N VAL A 100 -6.34 -6.43 -16.21
CA VAL A 100 -6.64 -7.45 -15.19
C VAL A 100 -8.00 -7.21 -14.55
N VAL A 101 -8.30 -5.97 -14.14
CA VAL A 101 -9.59 -5.66 -13.52
C VAL A 101 -10.76 -5.77 -14.51
N GLU A 102 -10.56 -5.37 -15.78
CA GLU A 102 -11.62 -5.42 -16.80
C GLU A 102 -11.99 -6.85 -17.19
N VAL A 103 -11.01 -7.74 -17.42
CA VAL A 103 -11.25 -9.09 -17.98
C VAL A 103 -11.55 -10.16 -16.93
N SER A 104 -11.15 -9.95 -15.67
CA SER A 104 -11.33 -10.95 -14.63
C SER A 104 -12.79 -11.19 -14.30
N ASN A 105 -13.17 -12.45 -14.07
CA ASN A 105 -14.49 -12.81 -13.57
C ASN A 105 -14.57 -12.83 -12.03
N ASP A 106 -13.48 -12.53 -11.34
CA ASP A 106 -13.48 -12.43 -9.87
C ASP A 106 -14.33 -11.22 -9.44
N VAL A 107 -15.32 -11.48 -8.60
CA VAL A 107 -16.25 -10.46 -8.08
C VAL A 107 -15.50 -9.37 -7.32
N SER A 108 -14.36 -9.71 -6.71
CA SER A 108 -13.50 -8.76 -5.99
C SER A 108 -12.97 -7.66 -6.90
N TYR A 109 -12.72 -7.95 -8.19
CA TYR A 109 -12.17 -6.98 -9.13
C TYR A 109 -13.25 -6.13 -9.82
N ALA A 110 -14.50 -6.59 -9.83
CA ALA A 110 -15.59 -5.89 -10.50
C ALA A 110 -15.80 -4.46 -9.98
N TYR A 111 -15.52 -4.23 -8.70
CA TYR A 111 -15.62 -2.91 -8.07
C TYR A 111 -14.52 -1.93 -8.46
N PHE A 112 -13.46 -2.39 -9.13
CA PHE A 112 -12.29 -1.60 -9.53
C PHE A 112 -12.23 -1.35 -11.04
N ARG A 113 -13.34 -1.59 -11.75
CA ARG A 113 -13.47 -1.23 -13.16
C ARG A 113 -14.00 0.19 -13.28
N ARG A 114 -13.45 0.97 -14.21
CA ARG A 114 -13.95 2.30 -14.59
C ARG A 114 -14.08 3.21 -13.38
N THR A 115 -13.02 3.22 -12.59
CA THR A 115 -12.90 4.01 -11.36
C THR A 115 -12.74 5.50 -11.63
N GLY A 116 -12.40 5.87 -12.88
CA GLY A 116 -11.92 7.20 -13.23
C GLY A 116 -10.42 7.37 -12.99
N LEU A 117 -9.76 6.36 -12.39
CA LEU A 117 -8.33 6.39 -12.14
C LEU A 117 -7.48 5.84 -13.31
N GLU A 118 -8.08 5.25 -14.34
CA GLU A 118 -7.38 4.65 -15.48
C GLU A 118 -6.45 5.66 -16.18
N ARG A 119 -5.20 5.28 -16.47
CA ARG A 119 -4.13 6.13 -17.02
C ARG A 119 -3.57 5.68 -18.37
N SER A 120 -3.81 4.43 -18.76
CA SER A 120 -3.20 3.86 -19.97
C SER A 120 -3.53 4.65 -21.24
N GLU A 121 -4.76 5.15 -21.36
CA GLU A 121 -5.22 5.95 -22.50
C GLU A 121 -4.55 7.34 -22.56
N GLY A 122 -4.53 8.08 -21.44
CA GLY A 122 -3.84 9.37 -21.37
C GLY A 122 -2.34 9.24 -21.69
N LEU A 123 -1.70 8.19 -21.17
CA LEU A 123 -0.31 7.87 -21.50
C LEU A 123 -0.10 7.56 -23.00
N ALA A 124 -1.05 6.87 -23.64
CA ALA A 124 -0.96 6.61 -25.07
C ALA A 124 -1.02 7.91 -25.88
N GLN A 125 -1.90 8.85 -25.50
CA GLN A 125 -2.00 10.16 -26.14
C GLN A 125 -0.72 10.99 -25.95
N ASP A 126 -0.15 10.97 -24.75
CA ASP A 126 1.09 11.68 -24.45
C ASP A 126 2.27 11.13 -25.27
N LEU A 127 2.42 9.80 -25.34
CA LEU A 127 3.47 9.14 -26.13
C LEU A 127 3.29 9.37 -27.63
N GLU A 128 2.06 9.35 -28.13
CA GLU A 128 1.77 9.70 -29.52
C GLU A 128 2.19 11.15 -29.82
N TRP A 129 1.87 12.08 -28.93
CA TRP A 129 2.30 13.46 -29.06
C TRP A 129 3.83 13.58 -29.12
N PHE A 130 4.58 12.89 -28.23
CA PHE A 130 6.05 12.86 -28.29
C PHE A 130 6.56 12.31 -29.63
N SER A 131 5.93 11.25 -30.14
CA SER A 131 6.27 10.70 -31.46
C SER A 131 6.04 11.71 -32.59
N GLN A 132 4.95 12.49 -32.54
CA GLN A 132 4.66 13.55 -33.51
C GLN A 132 5.68 14.70 -33.47
N GLN A 133 6.32 14.92 -32.32
CA GLN A 133 7.45 15.86 -32.21
C GLN A 133 8.77 15.29 -32.77
N GLY A 134 8.75 14.08 -33.35
CA GLY A 134 9.93 13.43 -33.93
C GLY A 134 10.80 12.70 -32.90
N MET A 135 10.30 12.46 -31.69
CA MET A 135 11.03 11.72 -30.67
C MET A 135 10.84 10.21 -30.85
N ALA A 136 11.92 9.45 -30.70
CA ALA A 136 11.86 8.00 -30.72
C ALA A 136 11.28 7.46 -29.41
N ILE A 137 10.14 6.78 -29.48
CA ILE A 137 9.53 6.12 -28.32
C ILE A 137 10.29 4.82 -28.05
N PRO A 138 10.89 4.63 -26.87
CA PRO A 138 11.61 3.42 -26.55
C PRO A 138 10.64 2.24 -26.34
N GLU A 139 11.16 1.03 -26.47
CA GLU A 139 10.45 -0.16 -25.98
C GLU A 139 10.40 -0.18 -24.44
N PRO A 140 9.42 -0.87 -23.83
CA PRO A 140 9.37 -1.06 -22.38
C PRO A 140 10.66 -1.66 -21.83
N SER A 141 11.12 -1.12 -20.72
CA SER A 141 12.34 -1.57 -20.05
C SER A 141 12.09 -2.81 -19.20
N ASN A 142 13.18 -3.48 -18.80
CA ASN A 142 13.11 -4.67 -17.94
C ASN A 142 12.34 -4.43 -16.63
N PRO A 143 12.51 -3.30 -15.91
CA PRO A 143 11.65 -2.93 -14.79
C PRO A 143 10.15 -2.96 -15.09
N GLY A 144 9.71 -2.30 -16.18
CA GLY A 144 8.30 -2.27 -16.58
C GLY A 144 7.77 -3.68 -16.92
N ILE A 145 8.52 -4.43 -17.72
CA ILE A 145 8.16 -5.80 -18.14
C ILE A 145 8.08 -6.75 -16.94
N SER A 146 9.08 -6.73 -16.06
CA SER A 146 9.14 -7.61 -14.89
C SER A 146 7.99 -7.31 -13.93
N TYR A 147 7.71 -6.02 -13.68
CA TYR A 147 6.64 -5.64 -12.78
C TYR A 147 5.26 -5.97 -13.34
N ALA A 148 5.02 -5.72 -14.64
CA ALA A 148 3.79 -6.12 -15.30
C ALA A 148 3.57 -7.64 -15.27
N SER A 149 4.62 -8.42 -15.46
CA SER A 149 4.54 -9.89 -15.35
C SER A 149 4.19 -10.34 -13.94
N TYR A 150 4.84 -9.74 -12.93
CA TYR A 150 4.55 -10.00 -11.52
C TYR A 150 3.11 -9.63 -11.13
N LEU A 151 2.58 -8.51 -11.63
CA LEU A 151 1.18 -8.12 -11.38
C LEU A 151 0.19 -9.13 -11.94
N LYS A 152 0.46 -9.71 -13.12
CA LYS A 152 -0.38 -10.78 -13.69
C LYS A 152 -0.34 -12.04 -12.82
N GLU A 153 0.84 -12.44 -12.37
CA GLU A 153 1.00 -13.59 -11.47
C GLU A 153 0.22 -13.37 -10.16
N LEU A 154 0.34 -12.18 -9.55
CA LEU A 154 -0.43 -11.85 -8.35
C LEU A 154 -1.93 -11.87 -8.59
N ALA A 155 -2.39 -11.38 -9.75
CA ALA A 155 -3.81 -11.37 -10.08
C ALA A 155 -4.42 -12.78 -10.14
N GLU A 156 -3.63 -13.77 -10.53
CA GLU A 156 -4.03 -15.19 -10.61
C GLU A 156 -3.85 -15.93 -9.28
N THR A 157 -2.81 -15.60 -8.52
CA THR A 157 -2.41 -16.37 -7.32
C THR A 157 -2.92 -15.78 -6.01
N SER A 158 -3.07 -14.45 -5.94
CA SER A 158 -3.44 -13.74 -4.71
C SER A 158 -4.11 -12.39 -5.00
N PRO A 159 -5.45 -12.40 -5.16
CA PRO A 159 -6.22 -11.17 -5.34
C PRO A 159 -5.97 -10.07 -4.29
N PRO A 160 -5.82 -10.39 -2.98
CA PRO A 160 -5.51 -9.36 -1.99
C PRO A 160 -4.14 -8.68 -2.23
N LEU A 161 -3.12 -9.44 -2.65
CA LEU A 161 -1.80 -8.86 -2.95
C LEU A 161 -1.84 -8.04 -4.23
N PHE A 162 -2.54 -8.50 -5.27
CA PHE A 162 -2.76 -7.71 -6.48
C PHE A 162 -3.45 -6.38 -6.15
N LEU A 163 -4.54 -6.40 -5.36
CA LEU A 163 -5.27 -5.20 -4.95
C LEU A 163 -4.44 -4.26 -4.07
N SER A 164 -3.51 -4.81 -3.28
CA SER A 164 -2.52 -4.01 -2.55
C SER A 164 -1.61 -3.22 -3.50
N HIS A 165 -1.10 -3.88 -4.56
CA HIS A 165 -0.31 -3.21 -5.59
C HIS A 165 -1.12 -2.20 -6.41
N PHE A 166 -2.35 -2.56 -6.81
CA PHE A 166 -3.31 -1.67 -7.47
C PHE A 166 -3.42 -0.34 -6.71
N TYR A 167 -3.75 -0.39 -5.42
CA TYR A 167 -3.89 0.81 -4.60
C TYR A 167 -2.60 1.59 -4.51
N ASN A 168 -1.48 0.93 -4.24
CA ASN A 168 -0.20 1.60 -4.05
C ASN A 168 0.28 2.30 -5.33
N VAL A 169 0.01 1.76 -6.51
CA VAL A 169 0.34 2.40 -7.80
C VAL A 169 -0.45 3.69 -7.98
N TYR A 170 -1.79 3.64 -7.86
CA TYR A 170 -2.62 4.84 -8.00
C TYR A 170 -2.38 5.87 -6.90
N PHE A 171 -2.30 5.43 -5.64
CA PHE A 171 -1.98 6.31 -4.51
C PHE A 171 -0.63 7.00 -4.71
N SER A 172 0.37 6.27 -5.19
CA SER A 172 1.69 6.83 -5.44
C SER A 172 1.68 7.87 -6.56
N HIS A 173 0.97 7.59 -7.65
CA HIS A 173 0.81 8.50 -8.77
C HIS A 173 0.09 9.79 -8.37
N ILE A 174 -1.02 9.68 -7.65
CA ILE A 174 -1.78 10.83 -7.16
C ILE A 174 -0.95 11.66 -6.16
N ALA A 175 -0.26 11.02 -5.22
CA ALA A 175 0.46 11.73 -4.17
C ALA A 175 1.78 12.37 -4.63
N ALA A 176 2.53 11.72 -5.53
CA ALA A 176 3.87 12.19 -5.93
C ALA A 176 4.00 12.52 -7.43
N GLY A 177 3.12 11.98 -8.28
CA GLY A 177 3.16 12.22 -9.72
C GLY A 177 3.05 13.70 -10.06
N GLN A 178 2.25 14.47 -9.31
CA GLN A 178 2.09 15.91 -9.53
C GLN A 178 3.40 16.71 -9.38
N VAL A 179 4.27 16.31 -8.45
CA VAL A 179 5.58 16.98 -8.26
C VAL A 179 6.50 16.69 -9.44
N ILE A 180 6.53 15.44 -9.90
CA ILE A 180 7.30 15.02 -11.07
C ILE A 180 6.77 15.72 -12.32
N ALA A 181 5.45 15.74 -12.52
CA ALA A 181 4.77 16.40 -13.62
C ALA A 181 5.16 17.87 -13.72
N LYS A 182 5.10 18.59 -12.60
CA LYS A 182 5.48 20.01 -12.54
C LYS A 182 6.94 20.21 -12.94
N GLN A 183 7.86 19.45 -12.35
CA GLN A 183 9.29 19.57 -12.66
C GLN A 183 9.61 19.26 -14.13
N VAL A 184 8.96 18.26 -14.71
CA VAL A 184 9.11 17.90 -16.12
C VAL A 184 8.46 18.93 -17.04
N ALA A 185 7.27 19.44 -16.70
CA ALA A 185 6.60 20.48 -17.48
C ALA A 185 7.43 21.76 -17.54
N ASP A 186 7.97 22.19 -16.39
CA ASP A 186 8.78 23.39 -16.25
C ASP A 186 10.12 23.26 -17.01
N LYS A 187 10.78 22.10 -16.92
CA LYS A 187 12.14 21.90 -17.47
C LYS A 187 12.15 21.38 -18.92
N LEU A 188 11.18 20.54 -19.31
CA LEU A 188 11.23 19.77 -20.57
C LEU A 188 10.09 20.09 -21.54
N LEU A 189 8.91 20.50 -21.07
CA LEU A 189 7.70 20.54 -21.91
C LEU A 189 7.13 21.94 -22.16
N LYS A 190 7.85 23.01 -21.80
CA LYS A 190 7.41 24.41 -22.00
C LYS A 190 5.98 24.63 -21.48
N GLU A 191 5.71 24.17 -20.26
CA GLU A 191 4.39 24.30 -19.59
C GLU A 191 3.25 23.47 -20.20
N ARG A 192 3.50 22.58 -21.17
CA ARG A 192 2.48 21.61 -21.60
C ARG A 192 2.10 20.68 -20.44
N GLN A 193 0.81 20.54 -20.21
CA GLN A 193 0.26 19.52 -19.32
C GLN A 193 0.09 18.20 -20.07
N LEU A 194 0.44 17.11 -19.42
CA LEU A 194 0.31 15.75 -19.95
C LEU A 194 -0.98 15.12 -19.43
N GLU A 195 -1.66 14.38 -20.30
CA GLU A 195 -2.91 13.69 -19.95
C GLU A 195 -2.70 12.66 -18.84
N PHE A 196 -1.50 12.09 -18.74
CA PHE A 196 -1.11 11.19 -17.66
C PHE A 196 -1.35 11.76 -16.25
N PHE A 197 -1.22 13.09 -16.07
CA PHE A 197 -1.38 13.77 -14.78
C PHE A 197 -2.71 14.52 -14.65
N ASN A 198 -3.56 14.49 -15.69
CA ASN A 198 -4.85 15.18 -15.73
C ASN A 198 -6.01 14.21 -15.49
N TRP A 199 -6.97 14.58 -14.66
CA TRP A 199 -8.11 13.75 -14.29
C TRP A 199 -9.42 14.38 -14.74
N ASP A 200 -10.37 13.56 -15.20
CA ASP A 200 -11.74 14.00 -15.47
C ASP A 200 -12.55 13.97 -14.17
N GLY A 201 -12.22 14.88 -13.25
CA GLY A 201 -12.82 14.98 -11.93
C GLY A 201 -11.79 15.10 -10.80
N ASP A 202 -12.25 14.92 -9.56
CA ASP A 202 -11.41 15.00 -8.36
C ASP A 202 -10.79 13.63 -8.05
N GLU A 203 -9.49 13.49 -8.28
CA GLU A 203 -8.76 12.25 -8.06
C GLU A 203 -8.72 11.82 -6.60
N GLN A 204 -8.85 12.75 -5.64
CA GLN A 204 -8.93 12.41 -4.23
C GLN A 204 -10.27 11.74 -3.90
N VAL A 205 -11.35 12.18 -4.54
CA VAL A 205 -12.68 11.55 -4.41
C VAL A 205 -12.66 10.15 -5.01
N PHE A 206 -12.09 9.96 -6.20
CA PHE A 206 -11.96 8.64 -6.82
C PHE A 206 -11.12 7.69 -5.96
N LEU A 207 -9.97 8.18 -5.46
CA LEU A 207 -9.10 7.40 -4.59
C LEU A 207 -9.79 7.06 -3.25
N GLN A 208 -10.60 7.96 -2.71
CA GLN A 208 -11.39 7.70 -1.51
C GLN A 208 -12.40 6.57 -1.74
N GLY A 209 -13.07 6.55 -2.89
CA GLY A 209 -13.98 5.45 -3.27
C GLY A 209 -13.27 4.09 -3.35
N ILE A 210 -12.03 4.06 -3.86
CA ILE A 210 -11.18 2.85 -3.86
C ILE A 210 -10.85 2.41 -2.44
N ARG A 211 -10.50 3.35 -1.54
CA ARG A 211 -10.20 3.02 -0.14
C ARG A 211 -11.39 2.37 0.57
N GLU A 212 -12.56 2.96 0.43
CA GLU A 212 -13.79 2.42 1.04
C GLU A 212 -14.15 1.05 0.47
N THR A 213 -13.91 0.83 -0.81
CA THR A 213 -14.12 -0.48 -1.45
C THR A 213 -13.15 -1.52 -0.92
N LEU A 214 -11.86 -1.21 -0.83
CA LEU A 214 -10.84 -2.11 -0.28
C LEU A 214 -11.08 -2.44 1.19
N ASN A 215 -11.47 -1.47 2.01
CA ASN A 215 -11.80 -1.71 3.41
C ASN A 215 -12.99 -2.67 3.53
N ARG A 216 -14.05 -2.48 2.74
CA ARG A 216 -15.21 -3.39 2.73
C ARG A 216 -14.83 -4.81 2.29
N LEU A 217 -14.00 -4.97 1.26
CA LEU A 217 -13.55 -6.29 0.83
C LEU A 217 -12.68 -6.98 1.89
N ALA A 218 -11.84 -6.23 2.59
CA ALA A 218 -11.01 -6.76 3.67
C ALA A 218 -11.83 -7.20 4.89
N GLU A 219 -12.91 -6.49 5.22
CA GLU A 219 -13.82 -6.87 6.32
C GLU A 219 -14.65 -8.12 6.01
N VAL A 220 -15.06 -8.30 4.75
CA VAL A 220 -15.87 -9.46 4.31
C VAL A 220 -15.01 -10.72 4.10
N GLY A 221 -13.73 -10.54 3.77
CA GLY A 221 -12.78 -11.63 3.55
C GLY A 221 -11.99 -12.09 4.79
N ALA A 222 -12.14 -11.41 5.94
CA ALA A 222 -11.50 -11.75 7.22
C ALA A 222 -12.39 -12.65 8.10
#